data_AF-A0A816HBW9-F1
#
_entry.id   AF-A0A816HBW9-F1
#
_cell.length_a   1.000
_cell.length_b   1.000
_cell.length_c   1.000
_cell.angle_alpha   90.00
_cell.angle_beta   90.00
_cell.angle_gamma   90.00
#
_symmetry.space_group_name_H-M   'P 1'
#
loop_
_entity.id
_entity.type
_entity.pdbx_description
1 polymer ?
#
loop_
_entity_poly.entity_id
_entity_poly.type
_entity_poly.pdbx_seq_one_letter_code
_entity_poly.pdbx_strand_id
1 'polypeptide(L)'
;MIKEHGVNPADFHIVAHSLGAAVAGYAGHRISGLGRITGLDPASPFFENTDPIVRLDASDAKFVDIIHTDGSPTLLLGFGTLTQVGDVDFYPNGGMNQPSCDKTSAKLIHAILNLGPLDIFGPMDIQ
;
A
#
# COMPACT_ATOMS: atom_id res chain seq x y z
N MET A 1 17.32 -1.06 18.25
CA MET A 1 17.58 -2.32 17.49
C MET A 1 18.88 -2.29 16.68
N ILE A 2 18.96 -1.74 15.45
CA ILE A 2 20.18 -1.80 14.62
C ILE A 2 21.38 -1.14 15.33
N LYS A 3 21.23 0.10 15.79
CA LYS A 3 22.32 0.83 16.48
C LYS A 3 22.64 0.29 17.87
N GLU A 4 21.63 -0.19 18.59
CA GLU A 4 21.76 -0.58 20.01
C GLU A 4 22.20 -2.03 20.21
N HIS A 5 21.79 -2.93 19.31
CA HIS A 5 22.05 -4.37 19.41
C HIS A 5 22.94 -4.90 18.27
N GLY A 6 23.40 -4.03 17.35
CA GLY A 6 24.31 -4.42 16.27
C GLY A 6 23.72 -5.39 15.24
N VAL A 7 22.39 -5.49 15.17
CA VAL A 7 21.71 -6.38 14.23
C VAL A 7 21.83 -5.84 12.80
N ASN A 8 22.01 -6.75 11.84
CA ASN A 8 22.18 -6.40 10.43
C ASN A 8 20.82 -6.06 9.80
N PRO A 9 20.64 -4.87 9.19
CA PRO A 9 19.40 -4.50 8.49
C PRO A 9 18.97 -5.50 7.40
N ALA A 10 19.94 -6.20 6.80
CA ALA A 10 19.69 -7.18 5.77
C ALA A 10 18.89 -8.41 6.25
N ASP A 11 18.85 -8.65 7.57
CA ASP A 11 18.13 -9.78 8.17
C ASP A 11 16.66 -9.47 8.43
N PHE A 12 16.22 -8.23 8.16
CA PHE A 12 14.85 -7.79 8.39
C PHE A 12 14.01 -7.87 7.12
N HIS A 13 12.76 -8.32 7.30
CA HIS A 13 11.72 -8.34 6.29
C HIS A 13 10.49 -7.61 6.82
N ILE A 14 10.09 -6.54 6.14
CA ILE A 14 8.85 -5.81 6.43
C ILE A 14 7.75 -6.34 5.52
N VAL A 15 6.63 -6.78 6.09
CA VAL A 15 5.42 -7.13 5.35
C VAL A 15 4.37 -6.08 5.67
N ALA A 16 3.85 -5.40 4.66
CA ALA A 16 3.00 -4.24 4.88
C ALA A 16 1.85 -4.17 3.88
N HIS A 17 0.65 -3.86 4.38
CA HIS A 17 -0.59 -3.87 3.62
C HIS A 17 -1.15 -2.47 3.40
N SER A 18 -1.70 -2.19 2.21
CA SER A 18 -2.40 -0.93 1.90
C SER A 18 -1.52 0.30 2.19
N LEU A 19 -1.97 1.25 3.02
CA LEU A 19 -1.20 2.41 3.47
C LEU A 19 0.11 2.01 4.17
N GLY A 20 0.15 0.84 4.82
CA GLY A 20 1.35 0.31 5.44
C GLY A 20 2.49 0.12 4.44
N ALA A 21 2.20 -0.14 3.16
CA ALA A 21 3.23 -0.27 2.14
C ALA A 21 4.03 1.04 1.97
N ALA A 22 3.36 2.20 2.00
CA ALA A 22 4.04 3.50 1.99
C ALA A 22 4.85 3.73 3.28
N VAL A 23 4.33 3.32 4.44
CA VAL A 23 5.08 3.36 5.71
C VAL A 23 6.34 2.49 5.65
N ALA A 24 6.25 1.31 5.03
CA ALA A 24 7.39 0.43 4.81
C ALA A 24 8.42 1.04 3.86
N GLY A 25 7.98 1.68 2.76
CA GLY A 25 8.87 2.42 1.86
C GLY A 25 9.62 3.52 2.60
N TYR A 26 8.90 4.36 3.37
CA TYR A 26 9.53 5.39 4.20
C TYR A 26 10.51 4.84 5.25
N ALA A 27 10.23 3.66 5.81
CA ALA A 27 11.16 2.99 6.71
C ALA A 27 12.40 2.49 5.96
N GLY A 28 12.23 1.84 4.82
CA GLY A 28 13.29 1.34 3.95
C GLY A 28 14.22 2.45 3.47
N HIS A 29 13.65 3.55 2.97
CA HIS A 29 14.39 4.75 2.58
C HIS A 29 15.31 5.30 3.69
N ARG A 30 14.95 5.13 4.96
CA ARG A 30 15.71 5.60 6.12
C ARG A 30 16.67 4.54 6.69
N ILE A 31 16.52 3.29 6.28
CA ILE A 31 17.31 2.15 6.77
C ILE A 31 18.16 1.61 5.62
N SER A 32 19.39 2.11 5.52
CA SER A 32 20.33 1.63 4.50
C SER A 32 20.57 0.12 4.63
N GLY A 33 20.41 -0.60 3.51
CA GLY A 33 20.67 -2.02 3.42
C GLY A 33 19.59 -2.93 4.00
N LEU A 34 18.36 -2.43 4.17
CA LEU A 34 17.19 -3.23 4.57
C LEU A 34 17.04 -4.47 3.67
N GLY A 35 16.77 -5.63 4.28
CA GLY A 35 16.72 -6.92 3.60
C GLY A 35 15.60 -7.03 2.57
N ARG A 36 14.34 -6.96 3.00
CA ARG A 36 13.19 -7.15 2.11
C ARG A 36 11.98 -6.32 2.54
N ILE A 37 11.20 -5.87 1.57
CA ILE A 37 9.83 -5.40 1.78
C ILE A 37 8.87 -6.23 0.93
N THR A 38 7.79 -6.71 1.53
CA THR A 38 6.64 -7.23 0.77
C THR A 38 5.47 -6.27 0.90
N GLY A 39 5.06 -5.69 -0.22
CA GLY A 39 3.89 -4.83 -0.33
C GLY A 39 2.64 -5.65 -0.66
N LEU A 40 1.68 -5.70 0.26
CA LEU A 40 0.39 -6.37 0.06
C LEU A 40 -0.64 -5.31 -0.33
N ASP A 41 -0.95 -5.26 -1.62
CA ASP A 41 -1.93 -4.36 -2.24
C ASP A 41 -1.70 -2.88 -1.85
N PRO A 42 -0.55 -2.28 -2.25
CA PRO A 42 -0.20 -0.92 -1.85
C PRO A 42 -1.30 0.08 -2.23
N ALA A 43 -1.60 1.02 -1.34
CA ALA A 43 -2.66 2.00 -1.57
C ALA A 43 -2.35 2.86 -2.82
N SER A 44 -3.32 2.98 -3.73
CA SER A 44 -3.25 3.93 -4.85
C SER A 44 -3.56 5.37 -4.42
N PRO A 45 -4.64 5.66 -3.67
CA PRO A 45 -5.00 7.03 -3.33
C PRO A 45 -3.85 7.78 -2.65
N PHE A 46 -3.50 8.96 -3.19
CA PHE A 46 -2.39 9.81 -2.75
C PHE A 46 -0.95 9.32 -3.03
N PHE A 47 -0.76 8.09 -3.53
CA PHE A 47 0.57 7.51 -3.78
C PHE A 47 0.83 7.12 -5.23
N GLU A 48 -0.21 6.79 -5.99
CA GLU A 48 -0.07 6.37 -7.38
C GLU A 48 0.47 7.51 -8.26
N ASN A 49 1.42 7.18 -9.15
CA ASN A 49 2.13 8.15 -10.01
C ASN A 49 2.86 9.28 -9.27
N THR A 50 3.10 9.13 -7.96
CA THR A 50 3.94 10.06 -7.21
C THR A 50 5.42 9.72 -7.36
N ASP A 51 6.27 10.69 -6.99
CA ASP A 51 7.72 10.49 -6.90
C ASP A 51 8.03 9.28 -5.99
N PRO A 52 9.03 8.43 -6.32
CA PRO A 52 9.43 7.30 -5.49
C PRO A 52 9.61 7.63 -4.01
N ILE A 53 10.01 8.85 -3.65
CA ILE A 53 10.16 9.25 -2.24
C ILE A 53 8.84 9.26 -1.45
N VAL A 54 7.69 9.31 -2.13
CA VAL A 54 6.35 9.43 -1.50
C VAL A 54 5.67 8.07 -1.32
N ARG A 55 6.12 7.04 -2.05
CA ARG A 55 5.48 5.72 -2.12
C ARG A 55 6.47 4.60 -1.83
N LEU A 56 5.99 3.36 -1.81
CA LEU A 56 6.88 2.21 -1.89
C LEU A 56 7.56 2.18 -3.27
N ASP A 57 8.84 1.85 -3.30
CA ASP A 57 9.65 1.71 -4.51
C ASP A 57 10.67 0.58 -4.37
N ALA A 58 11.12 0.01 -5.49
CA ALA A 58 12.13 -1.05 -5.53
C ALA A 58 13.44 -0.65 -4.82
N SER A 59 13.76 0.65 -4.77
CA SER A 59 14.95 1.17 -4.09
C SER A 59 14.89 1.15 -2.56
N ASP A 60 13.73 0.89 -1.94
CA ASP A 60 13.55 0.97 -0.49
C ASP A 60 14.13 -0.23 0.29
N ALA A 61 14.46 -1.33 -0.39
CA ALA A 61 15.13 -2.49 0.20
C ALA A 61 16.04 -3.19 -0.81
N LYS A 62 16.78 -4.20 -0.38
CA LYS A 62 17.55 -5.06 -1.30
C LYS A 62 16.66 -5.90 -2.21
N PHE A 63 15.42 -6.16 -1.78
CA PHE A 63 14.40 -6.82 -2.58
C PHE A 63 13.02 -6.35 -2.16
N VAL A 64 12.21 -5.95 -3.13
CA VAL A 64 10.83 -5.51 -2.93
C VAL A 64 9.91 -6.34 -3.81
N ASP A 65 8.98 -7.08 -3.19
CA ASP A 65 7.96 -7.85 -3.91
C ASP A 65 6.55 -7.39 -3.58
N ILE A 66 5.73 -7.21 -4.60
CA ILE A 66 4.40 -6.62 -4.48
C ILE A 66 3.34 -7.61 -4.92
N ILE A 67 2.23 -7.67 -4.20
CA ILE A 67 1.04 -8.43 -4.60
C ILE A 67 -0.11 -7.45 -4.77
N HIS A 68 -0.58 -7.28 -6.00
CA HIS A 68 -1.71 -6.42 -6.35
C HIS A 68 -2.99 -7.23 -6.36
N THR A 69 -4.03 -6.81 -5.63
CA THR A 69 -5.29 -7.56 -5.54
C THR A 69 -6.54 -6.74 -5.78
N ASP A 70 -6.49 -5.42 -5.53
CA ASP A 70 -7.64 -4.50 -5.62
C ASP A 70 -7.33 -3.24 -6.45
N GLY A 71 -6.57 -3.41 -7.54
CA GLY A 71 -6.14 -2.33 -8.44
C GLY A 71 -7.21 -1.77 -9.38
N SER A 72 -8.50 -1.98 -9.09
CA SER A 72 -9.58 -1.36 -9.87
C SER A 72 -9.54 0.17 -9.70
N PRO A 73 -10.04 0.98 -10.66
CA PRO A 73 -10.15 2.43 -10.47
C PRO A 73 -10.87 2.77 -9.16
N THR A 74 -10.46 3.83 -8.47
CA THR A 74 -11.08 4.25 -7.19
C THR A 74 -12.57 4.54 -7.32
N LEU A 75 -13.04 5.01 -8.49
CA LEU A 75 -14.46 5.17 -8.80
C LEU A 75 -15.26 3.86 -8.75
N LEU A 76 -14.58 2.72 -8.91
CA LEU A 76 -15.14 1.37 -8.79
C LEU A 76 -14.81 0.71 -7.44
N LEU A 77 -14.36 1.50 -6.46
CA LEU A 77 -13.95 1.08 -5.11
C LEU A 77 -12.72 0.16 -5.07
N GLY A 78 -11.80 0.29 -6.03
CA GLY A 78 -10.47 -0.28 -5.89
C GLY A 78 -9.54 0.67 -5.13
N PHE A 79 -8.81 0.12 -4.15
CA PHE A 79 -7.92 0.88 -3.28
C PHE A 79 -6.43 0.58 -3.51
N GLY A 80 -6.12 -0.52 -4.19
CA GLY A 80 -4.75 -0.89 -4.57
C GLY A 80 -4.28 -0.11 -5.81
N THR A 81 -2.97 0.00 -5.99
CA THR A 81 -2.38 0.43 -7.27
C THR A 81 -2.18 -0.75 -8.21
N LEU A 82 -2.20 -0.52 -9.53
CA LEU A 82 -1.67 -1.46 -10.53
C LEU A 82 -0.27 -1.08 -11.01
N THR A 83 0.22 0.07 -10.58
CA THR A 83 1.54 0.57 -10.94
C THR A 83 2.58 -0.37 -10.36
N GLN A 84 3.53 -0.79 -11.19
CA GLN A 84 4.68 -1.56 -10.76
C GLN A 84 5.54 -0.70 -9.82
N VAL A 85 5.77 -1.20 -8.60
CA VAL A 85 6.53 -0.49 -7.56
C VAL A 85 7.56 -1.36 -6.85
N GLY A 86 7.67 -2.64 -7.20
CA GLY A 86 8.71 -3.55 -6.69
C GLY A 86 9.76 -3.94 -7.72
N ASP A 87 10.69 -4.79 -7.28
CA ASP A 87 11.54 -5.58 -8.18
C ASP A 87 10.71 -6.64 -8.92
N VAL A 88 9.69 -7.18 -8.23
CA VAL A 88 8.75 -8.16 -8.77
C VAL A 88 7.33 -7.83 -8.30
N ASP A 89 6.41 -7.77 -9.26
CA ASP A 89 5.00 -7.44 -9.02
C ASP A 89 4.12 -8.60 -9.48
N PHE A 90 3.33 -9.13 -8.55
CA PHE A 90 2.41 -10.22 -8.79
C PHE A 90 0.99 -9.68 -8.92
N TYR A 91 0.28 -10.12 -9.96
CA TYR A 91 -1.10 -9.72 -10.24
C TYR A 91 -2.05 -10.93 -10.24
N PRO A 92 -2.31 -11.57 -9.07
CA PRO A 92 -3.29 -12.63 -8.97
C PRO A 92 -4.61 -12.24 -9.63
N ASN A 93 -5.12 -13.08 -10.52
CA ASN A 93 -6.39 -12.86 -11.23
C ASN A 93 -6.45 -11.50 -11.96
N GLY A 94 -5.31 -11.01 -12.44
CA GLY A 94 -5.20 -9.71 -13.12
C GLY A 94 -5.09 -8.50 -12.17
N GLY A 95 -4.97 -8.72 -10.87
CA GLY A 95 -4.67 -7.70 -9.86
C GLY A 95 -5.80 -6.74 -9.50
N MET A 96 -7.01 -6.96 -10.05
CA MET A 96 -8.15 -6.06 -9.87
C MET A 96 -9.31 -6.67 -9.08
N ASN A 97 -9.73 -7.89 -9.42
CA ASN A 97 -10.92 -8.52 -8.87
C ASN A 97 -10.60 -9.97 -8.51
N GLN A 98 -10.59 -10.27 -7.22
CA GLN A 98 -10.29 -11.62 -6.75
C GLN A 98 -11.55 -12.49 -6.74
N PRO A 99 -11.44 -13.79 -7.08
CA PRO A 99 -12.55 -14.73 -6.97
C PRO A 99 -13.15 -14.70 -5.56
N SER A 100 -14.48 -14.79 -5.46
CA SER A 100 -15.22 -14.79 -4.19
C SER A 100 -15.15 -13.51 -3.35
N CYS A 101 -14.50 -12.44 -3.83
CA CYS A 101 -14.69 -11.10 -3.28
C CYS A 101 -15.96 -10.49 -3.90
N ASP A 102 -16.95 -10.15 -3.06
CA ASP A 102 -18.22 -9.60 -3.53
C ASP A 102 -18.01 -8.31 -4.33
N LYS A 103 -18.47 -8.32 -5.59
CA LYS A 103 -18.47 -7.13 -6.43
C LYS A 103 -19.46 -6.12 -5.88
N THR A 104 -18.94 -4.92 -5.67
CA THR A 104 -19.49 -3.57 -5.46
C THR A 104 -21.00 -3.33 -5.31
N SER A 105 -21.97 -4.13 -5.75
CA SER A 105 -23.40 -3.85 -5.44
C SER A 105 -23.68 -3.82 -3.92
N ALA A 106 -23.05 -4.71 -3.13
CA ALA A 106 -23.17 -4.65 -1.67
C ALA A 106 -22.38 -3.48 -1.06
N LYS A 107 -21.17 -3.20 -1.57
CA LYS A 107 -20.30 -2.11 -1.06
C LYS A 107 -20.79 -0.71 -1.44
N LEU A 108 -21.31 -0.51 -2.65
CA LEU A 108 -21.87 0.76 -3.13
C LEU A 108 -23.19 1.07 -2.42
N ILE A 109 -24.06 0.08 -2.22
CA ILE A 109 -25.28 0.25 -1.42
C ILE A 109 -24.92 0.55 0.04
N HIS A 110 -23.94 -0.13 0.63
CA HIS A 110 -23.49 0.18 1.99
C HIS A 110 -22.83 1.57 2.10
N ALA A 111 -22.01 1.97 1.12
CA ALA A 111 -21.40 3.29 1.07
C ALA A 111 -22.46 4.40 0.86
N ILE A 112 -23.40 4.23 -0.07
CA ILE A 112 -24.47 5.20 -0.33
C ILE A 112 -25.47 5.28 0.84
N LEU A 113 -25.76 4.17 1.51
CA LEU A 113 -26.67 4.15 2.67
C LEU A 113 -26.01 4.67 3.96
N ASN A 114 -24.67 4.59 4.10
CA ASN A 114 -23.94 5.06 5.28
C ASN A 114 -23.22 6.41 5.09
N LEU A 115 -23.11 6.92 3.87
CA LEU A 115 -22.71 8.30 3.61
C LEU A 115 -23.91 9.21 3.85
N GLY A 116 -24.17 9.47 5.13
CA GLY A 116 -24.88 10.69 5.53
C GLY A 116 -24.13 11.94 5.03
N PRO A 117 -24.79 13.08 4.89
CA PRO A 117 -24.14 14.30 4.46
C PRO A 117 -23.12 14.73 5.53
N LEU A 118 -21.85 14.91 5.10
CA LEU A 118 -20.68 15.41 5.85
C LEU A 118 -20.00 14.43 6.81
N ASP A 119 -18.97 13.73 6.33
CA ASP A 119 -17.82 13.29 7.15
C ASP A 119 -16.48 13.30 6.35
N ILE A 120 -16.38 14.14 5.30
CA ILE A 120 -15.13 14.30 4.51
C ILE A 120 -14.21 15.40 5.11
N PHE A 121 -14.64 16.05 6.19
CA PHE A 121 -13.80 16.92 7.02
C PHE A 121 -14.09 16.60 8.48
N GLY A 122 -13.33 15.65 9.05
CA GLY A 122 -13.20 15.62 10.51
C GLY A 122 -12.65 16.97 10.99
N PRO A 123 -13.03 17.45 12.18
CA PRO A 123 -12.54 18.73 12.69
C PRO A 123 -11.01 18.69 12.75
N MET A 124 -10.40 19.63 12.05
CA MET A 124 -9.00 19.96 12.20
C MET A 124 -8.88 20.67 13.55
N ASP A 125 -8.60 19.91 14.61
CA ASP A 125 -8.25 20.48 15.90
C ASP A 125 -6.90 21.21 15.74
N ILE A 126 -6.98 22.51 15.54
CA ILE A 126 -5.86 23.44 15.68
C ILE A 126 -5.73 23.73 17.18
N GLN A 127 -4.69 23.18 17.81
CA GLN A 127 -4.11 23.79 19.01
C GLN A 127 -3.16 24.92 18.62
#